data_AF-A0A7L3MUG6-F1
#
_entry.id   AF-A0A7L3MUG6-F1
#
_cell.length_a   1.000
_cell.length_b   1.000
_cell.length_c   1.000
_cell.angle_alpha   90.00
_cell.angle_beta   90.00
_cell.angle_gamma   90.00
#
_symmetry.space_group_name_H-M   'P 1'
#
loop_
_entity.id
_entity.type
_entity.pdbx_description
1 polymer ?
#
loop_
_entity_poly.entity_id
_entity_poly.type
_entity_poly.pdbx_seq_one_letter_code
_entity_poly.pdbx_strand_id
1 'polypeptide(L)'
;QWEDMRVLETATLQHHRSMNPCPLYDEFTGTLFLFFITVLGRTPEAYQIVTGQNVTRLCCVTSADQGLSWSTATDLTQQVIGATIKDWATFALGPGHGIQLRSGRLLVPAYSYHIDCKECFGQLCKTTPHSFVFYSDDHGHGWRFGEFIPNLQTGECQLVSVDEEDGSNVLYCNARSPLGFRVQALSTDDGAVFHGGQLVQRLVEPPHGCHGSVIGFPAPFVYVPTASRDAVVPLRGSDHRAILPGVPRGFGQLPTRRAGGAELPAGNHREPDEPDEDRPTPGRHRDAHSATLVQGDSAAAPSPAPFFQAPTWILYSHPTSSMSRVNMGVHLSTFPRDAESWTEPWVIYEGPSAYSDLAYMELPYREAPVAGGTAIAFACLYENGMKSPYEQISFSMFTLHDVLQNIPLTAAAPRHGRGPARHRGKRRRRSCFIS
;
A
#
# COMPACT_ATOMS: atom_id res chain seq x y z
N GLN A 1 12.09 17.97 -5.90
CA GLN A 1 11.40 19.20 -5.48
C GLN A 1 9.92 18.96 -5.66
N TRP A 2 9.08 19.49 -4.79
CA TRP A 2 7.63 19.42 -4.91
C TRP A 2 7.12 20.69 -5.60
N GLU A 3 6.11 20.56 -6.45
CA GLU A 3 5.35 21.72 -6.93
C GLU A 3 4.47 22.29 -5.80
N ASP A 4 3.90 23.46 -6.04
CA ASP A 4 2.94 24.07 -5.11
C ASP A 4 1.70 23.18 -4.94
N MET A 5 1.22 23.10 -3.70
CA MET A 5 -0.01 22.36 -3.35
C MET A 5 -1.21 22.91 -4.13
N ARG A 6 -1.99 22.00 -4.71
CA ARG A 6 -3.24 22.31 -5.41
C ARG A 6 -4.41 21.64 -4.69
N VAL A 7 -5.51 22.38 -4.55
CA VAL A 7 -6.76 21.82 -4.05
C VAL A 7 -7.47 21.13 -5.20
N LEU A 8 -7.85 19.88 -5.01
CA LEU A 8 -8.60 19.13 -6.00
C LEU A 8 -10.11 19.41 -5.86
N GLU A 9 -10.57 20.52 -6.43
CA GLU A 9 -11.95 20.98 -6.30
C GLU A 9 -12.98 20.00 -6.89
N THR A 10 -12.57 19.13 -7.82
CA THR A 10 -13.46 18.14 -8.44
C THR A 10 -13.75 16.94 -7.55
N ALA A 11 -12.91 16.67 -6.54
CA ALA A 11 -13.05 15.53 -5.61
C ALA A 11 -13.96 15.88 -4.43
N THR A 12 -15.18 16.34 -4.72
CA THR A 12 -16.17 16.74 -3.72
C THR A 12 -17.59 16.46 -4.17
N LEU A 13 -18.49 16.28 -3.20
CA LEU A 13 -19.93 16.28 -3.41
C LEU A 13 -20.57 17.42 -2.62
N GLN A 14 -21.59 18.05 -3.19
CA GLN A 14 -22.28 19.18 -2.56
C GLN A 14 -22.77 18.80 -1.16
N HIS A 15 -22.52 19.68 -0.18
CA HIS A 15 -22.86 19.50 1.24
C HIS A 15 -22.16 18.33 1.96
N HIS A 16 -21.20 17.67 1.32
CA HIS A 16 -20.41 16.61 1.95
C HIS A 16 -18.98 17.08 2.22
N ARG A 17 -18.30 16.39 3.12
CA ARG A 17 -16.85 16.49 3.31
C ARG A 17 -16.16 15.28 2.68
N SER A 18 -15.06 15.50 1.96
CA SER A 18 -14.24 14.43 1.37
C SER A 18 -13.16 13.97 2.35
N MET A 19 -12.97 12.66 2.47
CA MET A 19 -12.02 12.04 3.40
C MET A 19 -11.41 10.76 2.79
N ASN A 20 -10.34 10.26 3.39
CA ASN A 20 -9.68 8.99 3.04
C ASN A 20 -9.35 8.87 1.54
N PRO A 21 -8.48 9.74 1.00
CA PRO A 21 -8.01 9.60 -0.38
C PRO A 21 -7.27 8.26 -0.56
N CYS A 22 -7.59 7.58 -1.65
CA CYS A 22 -7.00 6.31 -2.06
C CYS A 22 -6.66 6.37 -3.55
N PRO A 23 -5.43 6.82 -3.90
CA PRO A 23 -4.98 6.87 -5.28
C PRO A 23 -4.65 5.46 -5.78
N LEU A 24 -4.92 5.21 -7.06
CA LEU A 24 -4.60 3.97 -7.76
C LEU A 24 -4.23 4.32 -9.19
N TYR A 25 -3.15 3.74 -9.71
CA TYR A 25 -2.74 3.90 -11.09
C TYR A 25 -3.01 2.61 -11.86
N ASP A 26 -3.71 2.71 -12.98
CA ASP A 26 -3.86 1.62 -13.94
C ASP A 26 -2.78 1.75 -15.02
N GLU A 27 -1.76 0.92 -14.94
CA GLU A 27 -0.61 0.91 -15.85
C GLU A 27 -1.00 0.54 -17.28
N PHE A 28 -2.07 -0.23 -17.48
CA PHE A 28 -2.50 -0.67 -18.81
C PHE A 28 -3.20 0.44 -19.59
N THR A 29 -4.01 1.24 -18.91
CA THR A 29 -4.76 2.35 -19.54
C THR A 29 -4.08 3.70 -19.38
N GLY A 30 -3.14 3.82 -18.44
CA GLY A 30 -2.54 5.09 -18.04
C GLY A 30 -3.48 5.97 -17.21
N THR A 31 -4.61 5.43 -16.75
CA THR A 31 -5.61 6.17 -15.97
C THR A 31 -5.21 6.22 -14.51
N LEU A 32 -5.23 7.42 -13.92
CA LEU A 32 -5.16 7.62 -12.48
C LEU A 32 -6.57 7.67 -11.91
N PHE A 33 -6.85 6.82 -10.93
CA PHE A 33 -8.05 6.87 -10.12
C PHE A 33 -7.70 7.49 -8.76
N LEU A 34 -8.57 8.35 -8.26
CA LEU A 34 -8.56 8.78 -6.87
C LEU A 34 -9.91 8.45 -6.25
N PHE A 35 -9.94 7.38 -5.47
CA PHE A 35 -11.08 7.03 -4.65
C PHE A 35 -11.06 7.82 -3.35
N PHE A 36 -12.24 8.13 -2.83
CA PHE A 36 -12.41 8.79 -1.54
C PHE A 36 -13.80 8.49 -1.00
N ILE A 37 -13.99 8.69 0.31
CA ILE A 37 -15.34 8.75 0.87
C ILE A 37 -15.81 10.19 0.95
N THR A 38 -17.11 10.37 0.90
CA THR A 38 -17.73 11.62 1.34
C THR A 38 -18.76 11.36 2.43
N VAL A 39 -18.88 12.29 3.38
CA VAL A 39 -19.84 12.19 4.49
C VAL A 39 -20.71 13.44 4.52
N LEU A 40 -22.03 13.25 4.59
CA LEU A 40 -22.99 14.35 4.61
C LEU A 40 -22.74 15.28 5.80
N GLY A 41 -22.56 16.57 5.52
CA GLY A 41 -22.35 17.63 6.50
C GLY A 41 -21.24 17.31 7.51
N ARG A 42 -21.59 17.37 8.79
CA ARG A 42 -20.67 17.15 9.93
C ARG A 42 -21.00 15.87 10.72
N THR A 43 -21.75 14.95 10.14
CA THR A 43 -22.17 13.71 10.82
C THR A 43 -20.96 12.90 11.29
N PRO A 44 -20.74 12.70 12.59
CA PRO A 44 -19.57 11.96 13.09
C PRO A 44 -19.65 10.46 12.82
N GLU A 45 -18.50 9.79 12.67
CA GLU A 45 -18.42 8.33 12.53
C GLU A 45 -19.12 7.61 13.70
N ALA A 46 -18.84 8.03 14.94
CA ALA A 46 -19.45 7.47 16.15
C ALA A 46 -20.98 7.54 16.15
N TYR A 47 -21.57 8.61 15.58
CA TYR A 47 -23.02 8.72 15.45
C TYR A 47 -23.57 7.64 14.51
N GLN A 48 -22.92 7.45 13.36
CA GLN A 48 -23.33 6.45 12.38
C GLN A 48 -23.20 5.03 12.96
N ILE A 49 -22.09 4.73 13.66
CA ILE A 49 -21.85 3.45 14.35
C ILE A 49 -22.93 3.13 15.39
N VAL A 50 -23.34 4.12 16.19
CA VAL A 50 -24.32 3.95 17.28
C VAL A 50 -25.76 3.88 16.77
N THR A 51 -26.09 4.61 15.69
CA THR A 51 -27.46 4.70 15.19
C THR A 51 -27.76 3.79 14.01
N GLY A 52 -26.73 3.31 13.31
CA GLY A 52 -26.86 2.63 12.02
C GLY A 52 -27.28 3.57 10.88
N GLN A 53 -27.35 4.89 11.10
CA GLN A 53 -27.72 5.85 10.07
C GLN A 53 -26.50 6.20 9.21
N ASN A 54 -26.25 5.36 8.20
CA ASN A 54 -25.15 5.53 7.27
C ASN A 54 -25.45 6.64 6.24
N VAL A 55 -24.60 7.66 6.22
CA VAL A 55 -24.61 8.80 5.30
C VAL A 55 -23.29 8.95 4.55
N THR A 56 -22.47 7.90 4.55
CA THR A 56 -21.19 7.84 3.85
C THR A 56 -21.39 7.39 2.39
N ARG A 57 -20.67 8.01 1.46
CA ARG A 57 -20.68 7.70 0.03
C ARG A 57 -19.30 7.30 -0.45
N LEU A 58 -19.25 6.36 -1.40
CA LEU A 58 -18.05 5.99 -2.14
C LEU A 58 -17.97 6.86 -3.39
N CYS A 59 -16.86 7.57 -3.57
CA CYS A 59 -16.67 8.46 -4.70
C CYS A 59 -15.34 8.21 -5.41
N CYS A 60 -15.29 8.57 -6.68
CA CYS A 60 -14.08 8.50 -7.49
C CYS A 60 -13.98 9.71 -8.43
N VAL A 61 -12.76 10.20 -8.63
CA VAL A 61 -12.37 11.05 -9.76
C VAL A 61 -11.25 10.37 -10.54
N THR A 62 -11.16 10.64 -11.83
CA THR A 62 -10.14 10.05 -12.71
C THR A 62 -9.34 11.13 -13.44
N SER A 63 -8.11 10.80 -13.79
CA SER A 63 -7.24 11.63 -14.63
C SER A 63 -6.60 10.76 -15.71
N ALA A 64 -6.60 11.27 -16.94
CA ALA A 64 -5.96 10.64 -18.11
C ALA A 64 -4.65 11.33 -18.50
N ASP A 65 -4.22 12.35 -17.74
CA ASP A 65 -3.10 13.24 -18.04
C ASP A 65 -2.13 13.35 -16.86
N GLN A 66 -1.90 12.23 -16.17
CA GLN A 66 -0.94 12.13 -15.05
C GLN A 66 -1.25 13.07 -13.87
N GLY A 67 -2.53 13.35 -13.63
CA GLY A 67 -3.01 14.14 -12.50
C GLY A 67 -3.03 15.64 -12.75
N LEU A 68 -2.81 16.09 -13.99
CA LEU A 68 -2.87 17.50 -14.36
C LEU A 68 -4.31 18.03 -14.36
N SER A 69 -5.26 17.25 -14.86
CA SER A 69 -6.69 17.51 -14.80
C SER A 69 -7.47 16.28 -14.34
N TRP A 70 -8.66 16.52 -13.79
CA TRP A 70 -9.46 15.48 -13.16
C TRP A 70 -10.92 15.59 -13.56
N SER A 71 -11.58 14.44 -13.72
CA SER A 71 -13.03 14.36 -13.93
C SER A 71 -13.79 14.93 -12.74
N THR A 72 -15.09 15.20 -12.93
CA THR A 72 -16.01 15.43 -11.81
C THR A 72 -16.18 14.18 -10.96
N ALA A 73 -16.45 14.36 -9.66
CA ALA A 73 -16.72 13.25 -8.74
C ALA A 73 -17.92 12.39 -9.21
N THR A 74 -17.70 11.08 -9.24
CA THR A 74 -18.74 10.08 -9.49
C THR A 74 -19.10 9.39 -8.18
N ASP A 75 -20.38 9.39 -7.79
CA ASP A 75 -20.88 8.59 -6.66
C ASP A 75 -21.11 7.13 -7.11
N LEU A 76 -20.28 6.23 -6.59
CA LEU A 76 -20.29 4.81 -6.91
C LEU A 76 -21.09 3.97 -5.90
N THR A 77 -21.64 4.59 -4.85
CA THR A 77 -22.26 3.89 -3.70
C THR A 77 -23.36 2.92 -4.16
N GLN A 78 -24.29 3.40 -4.99
CA GLN A 78 -25.42 2.58 -5.42
C GLN A 78 -25.01 1.50 -6.42
N GLN A 79 -24.06 1.80 -7.30
CA GLN A 79 -23.58 0.88 -8.32
C GLN A 79 -22.78 -0.28 -7.72
N VAL A 80 -21.95 0.00 -6.71
CA VAL A 80 -20.97 -0.95 -6.17
C VAL A 80 -21.45 -1.63 -4.90
N ILE A 81 -22.03 -0.87 -3.97
CA ILE A 81 -22.46 -1.39 -2.65
C ILE A 81 -23.94 -1.77 -2.67
N GLY A 82 -24.76 -0.98 -3.37
CA GLY A 82 -26.18 -1.25 -3.57
C GLY A 82 -26.95 -1.37 -2.26
N ALA A 83 -27.81 -2.39 -2.15
CA ALA A 83 -28.69 -2.57 -0.99
C ALA A 83 -27.93 -2.92 0.31
N THR A 84 -26.74 -3.52 0.20
CA THR A 84 -25.89 -3.95 1.32
C THR A 84 -25.46 -2.78 2.20
N ILE A 85 -25.50 -1.55 1.70
CA ILE A 85 -25.18 -0.34 2.48
C ILE A 85 -26.03 -0.20 3.75
N LYS A 86 -27.23 -0.81 3.78
CA LYS A 86 -28.15 -0.81 4.94
C LYS A 86 -27.71 -1.72 6.08
N ASP A 87 -26.74 -2.58 5.83
CA ASP A 87 -26.14 -3.47 6.82
C ASP A 87 -24.82 -2.92 7.35
N TRP A 88 -24.37 -1.78 6.84
CA TRP A 88 -23.17 -1.09 7.30
C TRP A 88 -23.57 0.18 8.05
N ALA A 89 -23.12 0.32 9.28
CA ALA A 89 -23.33 1.54 10.05
C ALA A 89 -22.55 2.71 9.41
N THR A 90 -21.34 2.45 8.92
CA THR A 90 -20.53 3.30 8.03
C THR A 90 -19.41 2.46 7.43
N PHE A 91 -18.65 3.00 6.48
CA PHE A 91 -17.46 2.37 5.90
C PHE A 91 -16.43 3.43 5.53
N ALA A 92 -15.20 3.02 5.23
CA ALA A 92 -14.18 3.90 4.67
C ALA A 92 -13.18 3.12 3.80
N LEU A 93 -12.35 3.86 3.07
CA LEU A 93 -11.23 3.34 2.26
C LEU A 93 -9.93 3.40 3.04
N GLY A 94 -8.98 2.54 2.65
CA GLY A 94 -7.58 2.52 3.10
C GLY A 94 -7.41 3.07 4.51
N PRO A 95 -6.87 4.30 4.67
CA PRO A 95 -6.48 5.25 3.60
C PRO A 95 -5.15 4.88 2.90
N GLY A 96 -4.67 5.72 1.99
CA GLY A 96 -3.42 5.49 1.24
C GLY A 96 -3.65 4.71 -0.05
N HIS A 97 -2.59 4.21 -0.69
CA HIS A 97 -2.66 3.69 -2.05
C HIS A 97 -3.51 2.41 -2.23
N GLY A 98 -4.14 2.30 -3.41
CA GLY A 98 -4.64 1.03 -3.96
C GLY A 98 -3.56 0.34 -4.81
N ILE A 99 -3.82 -0.88 -5.25
CA ILE A 99 -2.85 -1.66 -6.05
C ILE A 99 -3.48 -2.19 -7.34
N GLN A 100 -2.63 -2.40 -8.35
CA GLN A 100 -2.97 -3.17 -9.54
C GLN A 100 -2.20 -4.50 -9.50
N LEU A 101 -2.90 -5.60 -9.74
CA LEU A 101 -2.29 -6.92 -9.88
C LEU A 101 -1.72 -7.11 -11.28
N ARG A 102 -0.78 -8.05 -11.44
CA ARG A 102 -0.22 -8.45 -12.75
C ARG A 102 -1.31 -8.89 -13.74
N SER A 103 -2.44 -9.39 -13.25
CA SER A 103 -3.61 -9.76 -14.05
C SER A 103 -4.37 -8.57 -14.65
N GLY A 104 -4.04 -7.34 -14.24
CA GLY A 104 -4.76 -6.12 -14.58
C GLY A 104 -5.87 -5.75 -13.59
N ARG A 105 -6.23 -6.65 -12.67
CA ARG A 105 -7.24 -6.38 -11.62
C ARG A 105 -6.79 -5.20 -10.75
N LEU A 106 -7.70 -4.24 -10.58
CA LEU A 106 -7.53 -3.07 -9.71
C LEU A 106 -8.13 -3.37 -8.34
N LEU A 107 -7.44 -3.00 -7.26
CA LEU A 107 -7.83 -3.26 -5.87
C LEU A 107 -7.76 -1.99 -5.02
N VAL A 108 -8.85 -1.68 -4.32
CA VAL A 108 -8.97 -0.56 -3.39
C VAL A 108 -9.30 -1.10 -1.99
N PRO A 109 -8.37 -1.06 -1.03
CA PRO A 109 -8.62 -1.56 0.32
C PRO A 109 -9.71 -0.74 1.03
N ALA A 110 -10.55 -1.41 1.82
CA ALA A 110 -11.65 -0.78 2.53
C ALA A 110 -11.98 -1.52 3.83
N TYR A 111 -12.80 -0.90 4.66
CA TYR A 111 -13.41 -1.56 5.81
C TYR A 111 -14.81 -1.01 6.08
N SER A 112 -15.66 -1.83 6.67
CA SER A 112 -17.01 -1.46 7.08
C SER A 112 -17.23 -1.72 8.55
N TYR A 113 -18.13 -0.97 9.16
CA TYR A 113 -18.72 -1.28 10.46
C TYR A 113 -20.02 -2.04 10.23
N HIS A 114 -19.95 -3.37 10.23
CA HIS A 114 -21.09 -4.23 9.97
C HIS A 114 -22.07 -4.25 11.15
N ILE A 115 -23.36 -4.13 10.87
CA ILE A 115 -24.43 -4.19 11.87
C ILE A 115 -24.80 -5.66 12.10
N ASP A 116 -24.25 -6.25 13.16
CA ASP A 116 -24.45 -7.67 13.46
C ASP A 116 -25.79 -7.96 14.13
N CYS A 117 -26.33 -7.00 14.90
CA CYS A 117 -27.59 -7.18 15.61
C CYS A 117 -28.38 -5.88 15.73
N LYS A 118 -29.51 -5.81 15.01
CA LYS A 118 -30.45 -4.67 14.99
C LYS A 118 -31.48 -4.72 16.12
N GLU A 119 -31.71 -5.87 16.73
CA GLU A 119 -32.88 -6.13 17.60
C GLU A 119 -32.49 -6.64 18.99
N CYS A 120 -31.77 -5.83 19.77
CA CYS A 120 -31.78 -5.97 21.23
C CYS A 120 -32.77 -4.94 21.80
N PHE A 121 -33.96 -5.38 22.22
CA PHE A 121 -35.00 -4.49 22.77
C PHE A 121 -35.37 -3.31 21.85
N GLY A 122 -35.33 -3.52 20.53
CA GLY A 122 -35.62 -2.48 19.53
C GLY A 122 -34.49 -1.47 19.29
N GLN A 123 -33.27 -1.74 19.78
CA GLN A 123 -32.08 -0.90 19.59
C GLN A 123 -30.93 -1.69 18.97
N LEU A 124 -30.11 -0.97 18.19
CA LEU A 124 -28.83 -1.46 17.67
C LEU A 124 -27.89 -1.76 18.83
N CYS A 125 -27.43 -3.01 18.96
CA CYS A 125 -26.61 -3.43 20.10
C CYS A 125 -25.23 -3.96 19.73
N LYS A 126 -24.96 -4.23 18.45
CA LYS A 126 -23.64 -4.71 18.02
C LYS A 126 -23.31 -4.26 16.61
N THR A 127 -22.19 -3.54 16.51
CA THR A 127 -21.56 -3.14 15.26
C THR A 127 -20.09 -3.52 15.33
N THR A 128 -19.57 -4.26 14.34
CA THR A 128 -18.20 -4.79 14.35
C THR A 128 -17.44 -4.39 13.08
N PRO A 129 -16.20 -3.89 13.17
CA PRO A 129 -15.44 -3.50 12.00
C PRO A 129 -14.79 -4.70 11.30
N HIS A 130 -14.89 -4.73 9.97
CA HIS A 130 -14.25 -5.73 9.11
C HIS A 130 -13.67 -5.10 7.84
N SER A 131 -12.40 -5.37 7.57
CA SER A 131 -11.74 -5.02 6.32
C SER A 131 -12.19 -5.93 5.17
N PHE A 132 -12.15 -5.38 3.97
CA PHE A 132 -12.44 -6.04 2.70
C PHE A 132 -11.75 -5.26 1.57
N VAL A 133 -12.05 -5.58 0.31
CA VAL A 133 -11.49 -4.87 -0.85
C VAL A 133 -12.57 -4.60 -1.90
N PHE A 134 -12.55 -3.42 -2.50
CA PHE A 134 -13.25 -3.16 -3.76
C PHE A 134 -12.33 -3.54 -4.92
N TYR A 135 -12.85 -4.18 -5.96
CA TYR A 135 -12.05 -4.60 -7.09
C TYR A 135 -12.76 -4.42 -8.44
N SER A 136 -11.97 -4.25 -9.49
CA SER A 136 -12.40 -4.18 -10.88
C SER A 136 -11.50 -5.07 -11.75
N ASP A 137 -12.13 -5.86 -12.62
CA ASP A 137 -11.46 -6.73 -13.59
C ASP A 137 -11.45 -6.12 -15.02
N ASP A 138 -12.01 -4.92 -15.17
CA ASP A 138 -12.30 -4.28 -16.45
C ASP A 138 -11.83 -2.82 -16.44
N HIS A 139 -10.65 -2.58 -15.86
CA HIS A 139 -9.97 -1.27 -15.88
C HIS A 139 -10.85 -0.11 -15.35
N GLY A 140 -11.66 -0.40 -14.34
CA GLY A 140 -12.49 0.57 -13.65
C GLY A 140 -13.88 0.81 -14.28
N HIS A 141 -14.27 0.09 -15.34
CA HIS A 141 -15.61 0.17 -15.92
C HIS A 141 -16.71 -0.36 -14.96
N GLY A 142 -16.40 -1.42 -14.23
CA GLY A 142 -17.28 -2.04 -13.24
C GLY A 142 -16.51 -2.37 -11.96
N TRP A 143 -17.15 -2.17 -10.81
CA TRP A 143 -16.57 -2.42 -9.50
C TRP A 143 -17.46 -3.36 -8.67
N ARG A 144 -16.81 -4.19 -7.87
CA ARG A 144 -17.41 -5.11 -6.90
C ARG A 144 -16.67 -5.00 -5.58
N PHE A 145 -17.17 -5.63 -4.52
CA PHE A 145 -16.41 -5.83 -3.30
C PHE A 145 -16.32 -7.31 -2.95
N GLY A 146 -15.20 -7.71 -2.34
CA GLY A 146 -14.96 -9.07 -1.85
C GLY A 146 -15.59 -9.32 -0.48
N GLU A 147 -15.50 -10.58 -0.04
CA GLU A 147 -15.91 -10.98 1.30
C GLU A 147 -15.02 -10.34 2.38
N PHE A 148 -15.59 -10.20 3.57
CA PHE A 148 -14.91 -9.61 4.73
C PHE A 148 -13.86 -10.55 5.31
N ILE A 149 -12.79 -9.99 5.87
CA ILE A 149 -11.87 -10.75 6.73
C ILE A 149 -12.68 -11.29 7.92
N PRO A 150 -12.75 -12.62 8.11
CA PRO A 150 -13.56 -13.19 9.16
C PRO A 150 -12.81 -13.16 10.51
N ASN A 151 -13.45 -13.71 11.55
CA ASN A 151 -12.93 -14.03 12.89
C ASN A 151 -12.31 -12.93 13.77
N LEU A 152 -11.73 -11.85 13.23
CA LEU A 152 -11.11 -10.76 13.98
C LEU A 152 -11.66 -9.40 13.55
N GLN A 153 -11.69 -8.47 14.51
CA GLN A 153 -12.02 -7.08 14.24
C GLN A 153 -10.87 -6.42 13.47
N THR A 154 -11.19 -5.86 12.32
CA THR A 154 -10.21 -5.28 11.39
C THR A 154 -10.73 -3.95 10.84
N GLY A 155 -9.86 -2.94 10.83
CA GLY A 155 -10.17 -1.58 10.40
C GLY A 155 -9.43 -1.19 9.12
N GLU A 156 -8.83 -0.01 9.13
CA GLU A 156 -8.01 0.50 8.03
C GLU A 156 -6.91 -0.50 7.62
N CYS A 157 -6.76 -0.74 6.32
CA CYS A 157 -5.86 -1.75 5.79
C CYS A 157 -5.21 -1.35 4.46
N GLN A 158 -4.14 -2.06 4.10
CA GLN A 158 -3.48 -1.99 2.79
C GLN A 158 -3.11 -3.39 2.29
N LEU A 159 -2.84 -3.49 0.98
CA LEU A 159 -2.73 -4.76 0.26
C LEU A 159 -1.40 -4.87 -0.46
N VAL A 160 -0.89 -6.11 -0.58
CA VAL A 160 0.29 -6.44 -1.39
C VAL A 160 0.07 -7.76 -2.11
N SER A 161 0.45 -7.85 -3.39
CA SER A 161 0.55 -9.14 -4.08
C SER A 161 1.89 -9.78 -3.74
N VAL A 162 1.85 -10.99 -3.17
CA VAL A 162 3.04 -11.72 -2.72
C VAL A 162 3.28 -12.89 -3.66
N ASP A 163 4.29 -12.72 -4.51
CA ASP A 163 4.78 -13.73 -5.42
C ASP A 163 5.80 -14.64 -4.73
N GLU A 164 5.78 -15.94 -5.05
CA GLU A 164 6.75 -16.93 -4.59
C GLU A 164 7.64 -17.43 -5.75
N GLU A 165 8.75 -18.08 -5.40
CA GLU A 165 9.68 -18.67 -6.39
C GLU A 165 9.03 -19.75 -7.27
N ASP A 166 7.98 -20.42 -6.77
CA ASP A 166 7.22 -21.44 -7.52
C ASP A 166 6.21 -20.85 -8.51
N GLY A 167 6.11 -19.52 -8.59
CA GLY A 167 5.19 -18.77 -9.44
C GLY A 167 3.78 -18.65 -8.87
N SER A 168 3.51 -19.16 -7.67
CA SER A 168 2.25 -18.90 -6.96
C SER A 168 2.22 -17.48 -6.41
N ASN A 169 1.04 -16.87 -6.35
CA ASN A 169 0.82 -15.61 -5.66
C ASN A 169 -0.29 -15.72 -4.60
N VAL A 170 -0.23 -14.87 -3.58
CA VAL A 170 -1.34 -14.62 -2.66
C VAL A 170 -1.50 -13.13 -2.46
N LEU A 171 -2.75 -12.68 -2.31
CA LEU A 171 -3.02 -11.33 -1.88
C LEU A 171 -2.88 -11.26 -0.36
N TYR A 172 -1.93 -10.44 0.09
CA TYR A 172 -1.66 -10.16 1.50
C TYR A 172 -2.40 -8.89 1.93
N CYS A 173 -3.11 -8.94 3.05
CA CYS A 173 -3.76 -7.78 3.66
C CYS A 173 -3.19 -7.52 5.06
N ASN A 174 -2.74 -6.28 5.30
CA ASN A 174 -2.31 -5.80 6.61
C ASN A 174 -3.36 -4.85 7.19
N ALA A 175 -4.02 -5.22 8.27
CA ALA A 175 -5.14 -4.46 8.83
C ALA A 175 -4.89 -3.99 10.27
N ARG A 176 -5.37 -2.77 10.55
CA ARG A 176 -5.45 -2.19 11.89
C ARG A 176 -6.35 -3.04 12.77
N SER A 177 -5.95 -3.22 14.03
CA SER A 177 -6.78 -3.93 15.00
C SER A 177 -6.77 -3.27 16.38
N PRO A 178 -7.84 -3.46 17.17
CA PRO A 178 -7.87 -3.06 18.58
C PRO A 178 -7.22 -4.09 19.52
N LEU A 179 -6.58 -5.14 18.98
CA LEU A 179 -6.10 -6.30 19.74
C LEU A 179 -4.63 -6.19 20.16
N GLY A 180 -4.03 -5.01 20.03
CA GLY A 180 -2.63 -4.73 20.39
C GLY A 180 -1.58 -5.16 19.36
N PHE A 181 -2.00 -5.81 18.28
CA PHE A 181 -1.14 -6.21 17.15
C PHE A 181 -1.87 -6.04 15.81
N ARG A 182 -1.11 -5.94 14.72
CA ARG A 182 -1.68 -5.98 13.37
C ARG A 182 -2.34 -7.31 13.09
N VAL A 183 -3.38 -7.28 12.27
CA VAL A 183 -3.99 -8.50 11.70
C VAL A 183 -3.51 -8.66 10.27
N GLN A 184 -2.99 -9.84 9.96
CA GLN A 184 -2.67 -10.28 8.62
C GLN A 184 -3.77 -11.23 8.13
N ALA A 185 -4.24 -11.05 6.90
CA ALA A 185 -5.10 -12.01 6.21
C ALA A 185 -4.57 -12.28 4.80
N LEU A 186 -4.82 -13.48 4.29
CA LEU A 186 -4.39 -13.91 2.96
C LEU A 186 -5.62 -14.25 2.11
N SER A 187 -5.55 -13.95 0.82
CA SER A 187 -6.54 -14.37 -0.18
C SER A 187 -5.81 -15.09 -1.32
N THR A 188 -6.41 -16.19 -1.78
CA THR A 188 -5.92 -17.03 -2.88
C THR A 188 -6.69 -16.79 -4.19
N ASP A 189 -7.66 -15.87 -4.18
CA ASP A 189 -8.53 -15.52 -5.29
C ASP A 189 -8.53 -14.00 -5.57
N ASP A 190 -7.37 -13.38 -5.31
CA ASP A 190 -7.08 -11.99 -5.62
C ASP A 190 -8.09 -11.00 -5.01
N GLY A 191 -8.45 -11.26 -3.75
CA GLY A 191 -9.26 -10.37 -2.91
C GLY A 191 -10.76 -10.65 -2.93
N ALA A 192 -11.24 -11.67 -3.65
CA ALA A 192 -12.66 -12.02 -3.61
C ALA A 192 -13.05 -12.67 -2.27
N VAL A 193 -12.18 -13.49 -1.67
CA VAL A 193 -12.36 -14.13 -0.36
C VAL A 193 -11.05 -14.10 0.44
N PHE A 194 -11.14 -13.66 1.70
CA PHE A 194 -10.04 -13.76 2.65
C PHE A 194 -10.16 -14.98 3.57
N HIS A 195 -9.03 -15.65 3.80
CA HIS A 195 -8.90 -16.60 4.90
C HIS A 195 -8.94 -15.90 6.25
N GLY A 196 -9.05 -16.70 7.32
CA GLY A 196 -9.11 -16.15 8.67
C GLY A 196 -7.88 -15.34 9.05
N GLY A 197 -8.12 -14.18 9.68
CA GLY A 197 -7.05 -13.27 10.11
C GLY A 197 -6.18 -13.88 11.21
N GLN A 198 -4.89 -13.56 11.18
CA GLN A 198 -3.88 -13.94 12.16
C GLN A 198 -3.27 -12.68 12.80
N LEU A 199 -3.08 -12.67 14.13
CA LEU A 199 -2.34 -11.62 14.82
C LEU A 199 -0.84 -11.76 14.55
N VAL A 200 -0.20 -10.66 14.15
CA VAL A 200 1.23 -10.58 13.88
C VAL A 200 1.95 -10.03 15.10
N GLN A 201 2.46 -10.89 15.98
CA GLN A 201 3.02 -10.50 17.28
C GLN A 201 4.19 -9.52 17.18
N ARG A 202 4.88 -9.51 16.02
CA ARG A 202 6.00 -8.62 15.73
C ARG A 202 5.59 -7.22 15.31
N LEU A 203 4.33 -7.00 14.94
CA LEU A 203 3.81 -5.71 14.51
C LEU A 203 2.79 -5.21 15.55
N VAL A 204 3.26 -4.39 16.48
CA VAL A 204 2.46 -3.86 17.59
C VAL A 204 1.46 -2.80 17.14
N GLU A 205 0.38 -2.65 17.91
CA GLU A 205 -0.60 -1.57 17.79
C GLU A 205 -0.71 -0.82 19.14
N PRO A 206 -0.82 0.52 19.14
CA PRO A 206 -1.22 1.26 20.33
C PRO A 206 -2.67 0.91 20.75
N PRO A 207 -3.16 1.33 21.94
CA PRO A 207 -4.45 0.89 22.47
C PRO A 207 -5.69 1.16 21.59
N HIS A 208 -5.63 2.14 20.71
CA HIS A 208 -6.70 2.44 19.75
C HIS A 208 -6.33 2.09 18.30
N GLY A 209 -5.19 1.45 18.11
CA GLY A 209 -4.55 1.21 16.83
C GLY A 209 -4.14 2.47 16.06
N CYS A 210 -3.48 2.27 14.93
CA CYS A 210 -3.09 3.30 13.99
C CYS A 210 -3.11 2.74 12.55
N HIS A 211 -3.33 3.59 11.55
CA HIS A 211 -3.06 3.18 10.18
C HIS A 211 -1.55 2.94 10.00
N GLY A 212 -1.21 1.98 9.16
CA GLY A 212 0.15 1.67 8.75
C GLY A 212 0.14 1.26 7.28
N SER A 213 1.25 1.47 6.59
CA SER A 213 1.35 1.23 5.16
C SER A 213 2.21 0.02 4.85
N VAL A 214 1.84 -0.71 3.80
CA VAL A 214 2.55 -1.91 3.35
C VAL A 214 2.74 -1.88 1.84
N ILE A 215 3.94 -2.23 1.36
CA ILE A 215 4.26 -2.36 -0.07
C ILE A 215 5.08 -3.62 -0.33
N GLY A 216 4.88 -4.23 -1.50
CA GLY A 216 5.70 -5.33 -1.99
C GLY A 216 6.73 -4.84 -3.00
N PHE A 217 7.88 -5.50 -3.03
CA PHE A 217 8.89 -5.29 -4.06
C PHE A 217 9.64 -6.60 -4.36
N PRO A 218 10.23 -6.76 -5.57
CA PRO A 218 10.97 -7.96 -5.91
C PRO A 218 12.20 -8.13 -5.00
N ALA A 219 12.40 -9.33 -4.46
CA ALA A 219 13.61 -9.66 -3.70
C ALA A 219 14.87 -9.45 -4.56
N PRO A 220 15.95 -8.85 -4.02
CA PRO A 220 17.17 -8.64 -4.77
C PRO A 220 17.85 -9.96 -5.10
N PHE A 221 18.15 -10.18 -6.38
CA PHE A 221 18.98 -11.30 -6.83
C PHE A 221 20.42 -11.08 -6.34
N VAL A 222 20.79 -11.68 -5.20
CA VAL A 222 22.12 -11.63 -4.57
C VAL A 222 22.49 -10.29 -3.92
N TYR A 223 22.24 -10.16 -2.60
CA TYR A 223 22.92 -9.15 -1.78
C TYR A 223 24.27 -9.72 -1.30
N VAL A 224 25.38 -9.33 -1.96
CA VAL A 224 26.71 -9.44 -1.34
C VAL A 224 26.95 -8.12 -0.61
N PRO A 225 27.00 -8.09 0.73
CA PRO A 225 27.43 -6.90 1.44
C PRO A 225 28.85 -6.58 0.98
N THR A 226 29.06 -5.46 0.31
CA THR A 226 30.41 -4.93 0.11
C THR A 226 30.93 -4.55 1.49
N ALA A 227 31.73 -5.44 2.09
CA ALA A 227 32.50 -5.08 3.27
C ALA A 227 33.33 -3.84 2.93
N SER A 228 33.14 -2.76 3.69
CA SER A 228 34.02 -1.60 3.63
C SER A 228 35.45 -2.09 3.83
N ARG A 229 36.25 -2.04 2.77
CA ARG A 229 37.70 -2.15 2.92
C ARG A 229 38.15 -0.87 3.61
N ASP A 230 38.17 -0.89 4.93
CA ASP A 230 38.98 0.05 5.70
C ASP A 230 40.42 -0.13 5.24
N ALA A 231 40.83 0.73 4.32
CA ALA A 231 42.22 0.91 3.97
C ALA A 231 42.90 1.54 5.18
N VAL A 232 43.41 0.69 6.08
CA VAL A 232 44.35 1.08 7.11
C VAL A 232 45.61 1.59 6.41
N VAL A 233 45.71 2.90 6.25
CA VAL A 233 46.95 3.59 5.91
C VAL A 233 47.54 4.12 7.22
N PRO A 234 48.73 3.67 7.66
CA PRO A 234 49.35 4.21 8.85
C PRO A 234 50.00 5.55 8.52
N LEU A 235 49.36 6.66 8.90
CA LEU A 235 49.99 7.98 8.86
C LEU A 235 50.62 8.30 10.23
N ARG A 236 51.95 8.24 10.24
CA ARG A 236 52.81 8.88 11.24
C ARG A 236 52.46 10.37 11.33
N GLY A 237 52.40 10.87 12.55
CA GLY A 237 51.82 12.17 12.86
C GLY A 237 52.69 13.39 12.60
N SER A 238 52.08 14.54 12.85
CA SER A 238 52.69 15.75 13.39
C SER A 238 51.57 16.75 13.72
N ASP A 239 51.72 17.44 14.84
CA ASP A 239 50.87 18.49 15.37
C ASP A 239 50.52 19.60 14.35
N HIS A 240 49.33 20.20 14.47
CA HIS A 240 49.14 21.62 14.81
C HIS A 240 47.67 22.13 14.64
N ARG A 241 47.20 22.73 15.75
CA ARG A 241 46.18 23.78 15.99
C ARG A 241 45.14 24.19 14.93
N ALA A 242 43.91 24.32 15.46
CA ALA A 242 42.69 24.95 14.93
C ALA A 242 42.83 26.39 14.40
N ILE A 243 41.91 26.78 13.49
CA ILE A 243 41.08 28.02 13.46
C ILE A 243 40.04 27.93 12.31
N LEU A 244 38.79 28.34 12.58
CA LEU A 244 37.62 28.44 11.68
C LEU A 244 37.51 29.86 11.03
N PRO A 245 36.56 30.15 10.10
CA PRO A 245 36.83 30.67 8.76
C PRO A 245 36.61 32.19 8.57
N GLY A 246 37.14 32.72 7.47
CA GLY A 246 36.92 34.08 6.98
C GLY A 246 36.25 34.12 5.59
N VAL A 247 35.20 34.93 5.51
CA VAL A 247 34.36 35.34 4.36
C VAL A 247 35.18 35.92 3.19
N PRO A 248 34.66 35.86 1.95
CA PRO A 248 34.91 36.93 0.98
C PRO A 248 33.63 37.61 0.47
N ARG A 249 33.65 38.95 0.54
CA ARG A 249 32.80 39.88 -0.21
C ARG A 249 33.38 40.09 -1.61
N GLY A 250 32.51 40.05 -2.62
CA GLY A 250 32.28 41.22 -3.48
C GLY A 250 32.92 41.30 -4.88
N PHE A 251 32.04 41.67 -5.82
CA PHE A 251 32.26 42.36 -7.12
C PHE A 251 32.79 41.51 -8.29
N GLY A 252 32.22 41.57 -9.50
CA GLY A 252 31.10 42.37 -9.99
C GLY A 252 30.83 42.18 -11.49
N GLN A 253 29.69 42.76 -11.90
CA GLN A 253 29.32 43.32 -13.21
C GLN A 253 28.95 42.40 -14.40
N LEU A 254 27.67 42.55 -14.75
CA LEU A 254 27.03 42.36 -16.06
C LEU A 254 27.68 43.22 -17.17
N PRO A 255 27.27 42.97 -18.42
CA PRO A 255 26.46 44.00 -19.06
C PRO A 255 25.16 43.49 -19.71
N THR A 256 24.12 44.32 -19.60
CA THR A 256 22.86 44.30 -20.33
C THR A 256 22.94 45.07 -21.65
N ARG A 257 22.12 44.69 -22.63
CA ARG A 257 21.38 45.53 -23.61
C ARG A 257 20.79 44.61 -24.70
N ARG A 258 19.67 44.88 -25.37
CA ARG A 258 18.44 45.68 -25.15
C ARG A 258 17.50 45.31 -26.32
N ALA A 259 16.23 45.10 -26.01
CA ALA A 259 14.97 45.43 -26.71
C ALA A 259 14.85 45.61 -28.26
N GLY A 260 13.71 45.12 -28.76
CA GLY A 260 12.95 45.55 -29.96
C GLY A 260 12.20 44.33 -30.54
N GLY A 261 10.88 44.13 -30.38
CA GLY A 261 9.76 44.84 -31.05
C GLY A 261 9.60 44.29 -32.49
N ALA A 262 8.46 43.93 -33.07
CA ALA A 262 7.04 43.86 -32.74
C ALA A 262 6.35 43.06 -33.88
N GLU A 263 5.03 42.87 -33.78
CA GLU A 263 4.04 42.63 -34.86
C GLU A 263 3.64 41.19 -35.26
N LEU A 264 2.33 40.94 -35.03
CA LEU A 264 1.43 40.00 -35.69
C LEU A 264 1.12 40.51 -37.13
N PRO A 265 0.50 39.69 -38.00
CA PRO A 265 -0.97 39.70 -38.06
C PRO A 265 -1.64 38.33 -38.31
N ALA A 266 -2.95 38.35 -38.10
CA ALA A 266 -3.93 37.27 -38.23
C ALA A 266 -4.22 36.83 -39.68
N GLY A 267 -4.87 35.66 -39.82
CA GLY A 267 -5.48 35.23 -41.09
C GLY A 267 -6.21 33.88 -41.07
N ASN A 268 -7.50 33.92 -40.66
CA ASN A 268 -8.69 33.21 -41.17
C ASN A 268 -8.72 31.71 -41.54
N HIS A 269 -9.71 31.04 -40.90
CA HIS A 269 -10.76 30.14 -41.45
C HIS A 269 -10.40 29.03 -42.45
N ARG A 270 -10.71 27.77 -42.07
CA ARG A 270 -11.72 26.90 -42.75
C ARG A 270 -11.75 25.47 -42.14
N GLU A 271 -12.88 25.12 -41.55
CA GLU A 271 -13.53 23.79 -41.71
C GLU A 271 -14.20 23.75 -43.11
N PRO A 272 -14.52 22.60 -43.74
CA PRO A 272 -15.40 21.57 -43.13
C PRO A 272 -15.23 20.10 -43.61
N ASP A 273 -16.14 19.26 -43.08
CA ASP A 273 -16.79 18.07 -43.65
C ASP A 273 -16.31 16.65 -43.30
N GLU A 274 -17.21 15.94 -42.59
CA GLU A 274 -17.41 14.48 -42.62
C GLU A 274 -17.86 14.01 -44.02
N PRO A 275 -17.80 12.69 -44.30
CA PRO A 275 -19.07 11.94 -44.28
C PRO A 275 -18.99 10.48 -43.79
N ASP A 276 -20.03 10.12 -43.02
CA ASP A 276 -21.01 9.03 -43.23
C ASP A 276 -20.64 7.54 -43.25
N GLU A 277 -21.61 6.77 -42.73
CA GLU A 277 -21.69 5.33 -42.49
C GLU A 277 -21.44 4.45 -43.72
N ASP A 278 -20.90 3.23 -43.50
CA ASP A 278 -21.58 2.02 -44.00
C ASP A 278 -21.07 0.71 -43.38
N ARG A 279 -22.01 -0.09 -42.86
CA ARG A 279 -21.87 -1.53 -42.61
C ARG A 279 -22.27 -2.29 -43.88
N PRO A 280 -21.75 -3.51 -44.11
CA PRO A 280 -22.65 -4.66 -43.97
C PRO A 280 -21.99 -5.97 -43.48
N THR A 281 -22.77 -6.76 -42.74
CA THR A 281 -22.74 -8.24 -42.71
C THR A 281 -24.08 -8.72 -43.31
N PRO A 282 -24.39 -10.02 -43.57
CA PRO A 282 -23.70 -11.26 -43.18
C PRO A 282 -23.64 -12.36 -44.28
N GLY A 283 -22.84 -13.42 -44.05
CA GLY A 283 -22.85 -14.64 -44.86
C GLY A 283 -22.61 -15.91 -44.03
N ARG A 284 -23.63 -16.75 -43.92
CA ARG A 284 -23.69 -18.07 -43.26
C ARG A 284 -23.09 -19.19 -44.12
N HIS A 285 -22.70 -20.28 -43.45
CA HIS A 285 -22.81 -21.73 -43.76
C HIS A 285 -21.49 -22.48 -43.48
N ARG A 286 -21.45 -23.39 -42.47
CA ARG A 286 -21.70 -24.87 -42.56
C ARG A 286 -20.66 -25.56 -43.46
N ASP A 287 -19.91 -26.59 -43.08
CA ASP A 287 -20.27 -27.82 -42.37
C ASP A 287 -19.05 -28.54 -41.76
N ALA A 288 -19.34 -29.45 -40.84
CA ALA A 288 -18.43 -30.43 -40.25
C ALA A 288 -18.09 -31.56 -41.23
N HIS A 289 -16.86 -32.08 -41.20
CA HIS A 289 -16.59 -33.50 -41.41
C HIS A 289 -15.36 -33.98 -40.63
N SER A 290 -15.60 -35.00 -39.82
CA SER A 290 -14.66 -35.90 -39.17
C SER A 290 -13.87 -36.71 -40.21
N ALA A 291 -12.57 -36.93 -39.99
CA ALA A 291 -11.93 -38.24 -40.16
C ALA A 291 -10.44 -38.26 -39.76
N THR A 292 -10.10 -39.32 -39.01
CA THR A 292 -8.83 -40.08 -38.97
C THR A 292 -7.77 -39.68 -37.94
N LEU A 293 -7.74 -40.47 -36.86
CA LEU A 293 -6.58 -40.71 -36.00
C LEU A 293 -5.40 -41.22 -36.85
N VAL A 294 -4.26 -40.53 -36.76
CA VAL A 294 -2.94 -41.13 -36.96
C VAL A 294 -2.14 -40.86 -35.69
N GLN A 295 -1.81 -41.94 -35.01
CA GLN A 295 -1.05 -41.97 -33.77
C GLN A 295 0.42 -41.70 -34.11
N GLY A 296 0.85 -40.45 -33.93
CA GLY A 296 2.24 -40.02 -34.04
C GLY A 296 2.85 -39.92 -32.64
N ASP A 297 4.03 -40.51 -32.48
CA ASP A 297 4.79 -40.58 -31.23
C ASP A 297 4.88 -39.22 -30.53
N SER A 298 4.53 -39.23 -29.24
CA SER A 298 4.63 -38.07 -28.35
C SER A 298 6.10 -37.78 -28.08
N ALA A 299 6.70 -36.94 -28.92
CA ALA A 299 7.91 -36.23 -28.57
C ALA A 299 7.57 -35.31 -27.39
N ALA A 300 8.08 -35.65 -26.20
CA ALA A 300 7.95 -34.86 -25.00
C ALA A 300 8.32 -33.40 -25.32
N ALA A 301 7.34 -32.52 -25.25
CA ALA A 301 7.58 -31.09 -25.28
C ALA A 301 8.58 -30.76 -24.16
N PRO A 302 9.61 -29.93 -24.41
CA PRO A 302 10.48 -29.48 -23.34
C PRO A 302 9.59 -28.83 -22.27
N SER A 303 9.65 -29.36 -21.06
CA SER A 303 9.10 -28.70 -19.88
C SER A 303 9.51 -27.23 -19.93
N PRO A 304 8.58 -26.27 -19.79
CA PRO A 304 8.95 -24.87 -19.79
C PRO A 304 10.07 -24.70 -18.76
N ALA A 305 11.19 -24.09 -19.20
CA ALA A 305 12.27 -23.76 -18.30
C ALA A 305 11.68 -23.06 -17.07
N PRO A 306 12.08 -23.42 -15.84
CA PRO A 306 11.50 -22.83 -14.65
C PRO A 306 11.63 -21.31 -14.77
N PHE A 307 10.49 -20.64 -14.89
CA PHE A 307 10.42 -19.19 -14.84
C PHE A 307 10.80 -18.81 -13.41
N PHE A 308 12.03 -18.37 -13.21
CA PHE A 308 12.50 -17.95 -11.91
C PHE A 308 11.93 -16.56 -11.62
N GLN A 309 10.82 -16.50 -10.90
CA GLN A 309 10.24 -15.26 -10.43
C GLN A 309 10.90 -14.88 -9.11
N ALA A 310 11.39 -13.64 -9.00
CA ALA A 310 11.85 -13.14 -7.70
C ALA A 310 10.68 -13.20 -6.72
N PRO A 311 10.86 -13.80 -5.53
CA PRO A 311 9.84 -13.74 -4.50
C PRO A 311 9.63 -12.29 -4.05
N THR A 312 8.45 -11.98 -3.55
CA THR A 312 8.14 -10.63 -3.03
C THR A 312 8.67 -10.47 -1.62
N TRP A 313 9.47 -9.43 -1.38
CA TRP A 313 9.73 -8.90 -0.04
C TRP A 313 8.71 -7.80 0.28
N ILE A 314 8.40 -7.63 1.56
CA ILE A 314 7.44 -6.61 2.00
C ILE A 314 8.11 -5.62 2.94
N LEU A 315 7.84 -4.34 2.71
CA LEU A 315 8.15 -3.25 3.62
C LEU A 315 6.88 -2.74 4.31
N TYR A 316 6.96 -2.43 5.60
CA TYR A 316 5.83 -1.92 6.39
C TYR A 316 6.23 -0.72 7.25
N SER A 317 5.46 0.37 7.20
CA SER A 317 5.67 1.56 8.03
C SER A 317 4.55 1.80 9.03
N HIS A 318 4.92 2.04 10.29
CA HIS A 318 3.98 2.26 11.40
C HIS A 318 4.69 2.77 12.67
N PRO A 319 3.98 3.47 13.58
CA PRO A 319 4.48 3.75 14.93
C PRO A 319 4.97 2.50 15.68
N THR A 320 6.12 2.56 16.35
CA THR A 320 6.75 1.35 16.94
C THR A 320 6.38 1.11 18.40
N SER A 321 5.63 2.02 19.03
CA SER A 321 5.21 1.91 20.43
C SER A 321 3.86 1.22 20.58
N SER A 322 3.80 0.22 21.46
CA SER A 322 2.55 -0.44 21.86
C SER A 322 1.66 0.41 22.78
N MET A 323 2.15 1.58 23.22
CA MET A 323 1.44 2.45 24.17
C MET A 323 0.87 3.71 23.54
N SER A 324 1.50 4.21 22.48
CA SER A 324 1.15 5.50 21.88
C SER A 324 1.63 5.62 20.44
N ARG A 325 1.03 6.56 19.69
CA ARG A 325 1.40 6.91 18.31
C ARG A 325 2.71 7.73 18.28
N VAL A 326 3.84 7.03 18.43
CA VAL A 326 5.19 7.60 18.42
C VAL A 326 6.16 6.69 17.68
N ASN A 327 7.24 7.31 17.20
CA ASN A 327 8.37 6.70 16.50
C ASN A 327 7.95 5.99 15.21
N MET A 328 7.95 6.71 14.09
CA MET A 328 7.68 6.11 12.79
C MET A 328 8.81 5.13 12.45
N GLY A 329 8.47 3.84 12.36
CA GLY A 329 9.40 2.76 12.06
C GLY A 329 9.07 2.05 10.77
N VAL A 330 10.11 1.45 10.18
CA VAL A 330 10.06 0.65 8.97
C VAL A 330 10.48 -0.78 9.33
N HIS A 331 9.64 -1.76 8.98
CA HIS A 331 9.90 -3.19 9.16
C HIS A 331 10.05 -3.86 7.80
N LEU A 332 10.85 -4.91 7.74
CA LEU A 332 11.05 -5.74 6.56
C LEU A 332 10.55 -7.16 6.84
N SER A 333 9.95 -7.80 5.85
CA SER A 333 9.74 -9.23 5.82
C SER A 333 10.28 -9.81 4.51
N THR A 334 11.12 -10.84 4.62
CA THR A 334 11.65 -11.58 3.48
C THR A 334 10.86 -12.86 3.18
N PHE A 335 9.89 -13.21 4.04
CA PHE A 335 9.02 -14.38 3.90
C PHE A 335 7.59 -14.01 4.36
N PRO A 336 6.91 -13.09 3.65
CA PRO A 336 5.71 -12.42 4.14
C PRO A 336 4.50 -13.33 4.46
N ARG A 337 4.46 -14.56 3.93
CA ARG A 337 3.44 -15.54 4.32
C ARG A 337 3.61 -16.02 5.76
N ASP A 338 4.83 -15.98 6.31
CA ASP A 338 5.12 -16.29 7.71
C ASP A 338 5.00 -15.02 8.56
N ALA A 339 4.03 -14.99 9.48
CA ALA A 339 3.82 -13.87 10.38
C ALA A 339 5.00 -13.62 11.35
N GLU A 340 5.90 -14.59 11.53
CA GLU A 340 7.09 -14.46 12.37
C GLU A 340 8.32 -13.92 11.62
N SER A 341 8.19 -13.68 10.31
CA SER A 341 9.30 -13.24 9.44
C SER A 341 9.66 -11.76 9.57
N TRP A 342 8.85 -10.96 10.25
CA TRP A 342 9.07 -9.53 10.41
C TRP A 342 10.32 -9.23 11.24
N THR A 343 11.12 -8.28 10.78
CA THR A 343 12.28 -7.77 11.50
C THR A 343 11.87 -6.83 12.64
N GLU A 344 12.81 -6.47 13.50
CA GLU A 344 12.68 -5.27 14.33
C GLU A 344 12.64 -4.00 13.44
N PRO A 345 12.03 -2.89 13.90
CA PRO A 345 11.94 -1.67 13.11
C PRO A 345 13.25 -0.89 13.04
N TRP A 346 13.51 -0.31 11.87
CA TRP A 346 14.34 0.89 11.77
C TRP A 346 13.47 2.13 11.99
N VAL A 347 13.76 2.92 13.03
CA VAL A 347 13.05 4.18 13.31
C VAL A 347 13.55 5.28 12.36
N ILE A 348 12.69 5.72 11.45
CA ILE A 348 12.98 6.79 10.48
C ILE A 348 12.64 8.18 11.01
N TYR A 349 11.85 8.27 12.10
CA TYR A 349 11.56 9.50 12.80
C TYR A 349 11.25 9.23 14.28
N GLU A 350 11.97 9.89 15.18
CA GLU A 350 11.70 9.83 16.63
C GLU A 350 10.69 10.91 17.05
N GLY A 351 9.67 10.51 17.82
CA GLY A 351 8.64 11.43 18.33
C GLY A 351 7.22 11.15 17.82
N PRO A 352 6.25 12.05 18.07
CA PRO A 352 4.85 11.88 17.66
C PRO A 352 4.73 11.53 16.17
N SER A 353 4.16 10.36 15.89
CA SER A 353 4.01 9.82 14.52
C SER A 353 2.70 9.05 14.40
N ALA A 354 1.96 9.21 13.31
CA ALA A 354 0.69 8.51 13.09
C ALA A 354 0.63 7.85 11.71
N TYR A 355 -0.27 8.29 10.83
CA TYR A 355 -0.55 7.55 9.59
C TYR A 355 0.66 7.64 8.66
N SER A 356 0.86 6.63 7.83
CA SER A 356 1.87 6.63 6.77
C SER A 356 1.32 6.03 5.48
N ASP A 357 1.99 6.32 4.36
CA ASP A 357 1.80 5.69 3.04
C ASP A 357 3.16 5.54 2.34
N LEU A 358 3.46 4.32 1.89
CA LEU A 358 4.71 3.94 1.23
C LEU A 358 4.54 3.87 -0.28
N ALA A 359 5.62 4.12 -1.02
CA ALA A 359 5.71 3.83 -2.44
C ALA A 359 7.07 3.22 -2.78
N TYR A 360 7.05 2.20 -3.65
CA TYR A 360 8.24 1.60 -4.25
C TYR A 360 8.66 2.36 -5.51
N MET A 361 9.96 2.52 -5.73
CA MET A 361 10.50 3.08 -6.95
C MET A 361 11.88 2.53 -7.29
N GLU A 362 12.16 2.49 -8.59
CA GLU A 362 13.49 2.14 -9.12
C GLU A 362 14.20 3.39 -9.60
N LEU A 363 15.35 3.69 -8.99
CA LEU A 363 16.18 4.84 -9.35
C LEU A 363 17.27 4.41 -10.33
N PRO A 364 17.60 5.23 -11.35
CA PRO A 364 18.75 4.95 -12.22
C PRO A 364 20.06 5.04 -11.41
N TYR A 365 20.83 3.95 -11.34
CA TYR A 365 22.09 3.92 -10.59
C TYR A 365 23.19 4.69 -11.35
N ARG A 366 23.76 5.73 -10.72
CA ARG A 366 24.75 6.62 -11.37
C ARG A 366 26.22 6.24 -11.14
N GLU A 367 26.55 5.28 -10.28
CA GLU A 367 27.94 5.04 -9.86
C GLU A 367 28.40 3.56 -9.91
N ALA A 368 28.49 2.96 -11.10
CA ALA A 368 29.45 1.87 -11.40
C ALA A 368 29.60 1.65 -12.92
N PRO A 369 30.77 1.20 -13.42
CA PRO A 369 31.07 1.08 -14.85
C PRO A 369 30.50 -0.18 -15.53
N VAL A 370 29.52 -0.83 -14.90
CA VAL A 370 28.82 -2.00 -15.46
C VAL A 370 27.38 -1.61 -15.73
N ALA A 371 26.95 -1.83 -16.97
CA ALA A 371 25.72 -1.32 -17.57
C ALA A 371 24.44 -1.47 -16.70
N GLY A 372 23.70 -0.37 -16.53
CA GLY A 372 22.23 -0.39 -16.51
C GLY A 372 21.49 -0.86 -15.25
N GLY A 373 22.13 -0.90 -14.07
CA GLY A 373 21.43 -1.27 -12.83
C GLY A 373 20.44 -0.20 -12.33
N THR A 374 19.31 -0.61 -11.77
CA THR A 374 18.42 0.24 -10.96
C THR A 374 18.68 0.02 -9.47
N ALA A 375 18.58 1.09 -8.68
CA ALA A 375 18.61 1.02 -7.22
C ALA A 375 17.18 1.01 -6.68
N ILE A 376 16.88 0.04 -5.82
CA ILE A 376 15.61 -0.02 -5.11
C ILE A 376 15.55 1.10 -4.07
N ALA A 377 14.54 1.95 -4.17
CA ALA A 377 14.25 3.01 -3.23
C ALA A 377 12.78 3.03 -2.84
N PHE A 378 12.53 3.65 -1.69
CA PHE A 378 11.22 3.76 -1.08
C PHE A 378 10.97 5.20 -0.69
N ALA A 379 9.75 5.66 -0.94
CA ALA A 379 9.23 6.90 -0.43
C ALA A 379 8.22 6.61 0.68
N CYS A 380 8.21 7.42 1.72
CA CYS A 380 7.28 7.34 2.84
C CYS A 380 6.73 8.74 3.13
N LEU A 381 5.41 8.91 2.99
CA LEU A 381 4.68 10.05 3.53
C LEU A 381 4.10 9.67 4.87
N TYR A 382 4.24 10.53 5.88
CA TYR A 382 3.71 10.23 7.22
C TYR A 382 3.37 11.47 8.04
N GLU A 383 2.38 11.33 8.91
CA GLU A 383 1.96 12.33 9.88
C GLU A 383 2.97 12.37 11.05
N ASN A 384 3.49 13.56 11.35
CA ASN A 384 4.35 13.77 12.51
C ASN A 384 4.27 15.20 13.07
N GLY A 385 5.02 15.43 14.15
CA GLY A 385 5.20 16.75 14.74
C GLY A 385 6.06 16.73 16.00
N MET A 386 6.19 17.89 16.64
CA MET A 386 6.96 18.03 17.87
C MET A 386 6.15 17.71 19.12
N LYS A 387 4.85 18.07 19.15
CA LYS A 387 3.97 17.82 20.31
C LYS A 387 2.85 16.82 19.99
N SER A 388 2.37 16.83 18.75
CA SER A 388 1.28 15.99 18.25
C SER A 388 1.66 15.41 16.89
N PRO A 389 1.21 14.19 16.53
CA PRO A 389 1.48 13.64 15.20
C PRO A 389 0.74 14.38 14.08
N TYR A 390 -0.24 15.23 14.38
CA TYR A 390 -1.11 15.88 13.39
C TYR A 390 -0.68 17.32 13.03
N GLU A 391 0.57 17.68 13.28
CA GLU A 391 1.08 19.05 13.02
C GLU A 391 1.48 19.24 11.56
N GLN A 392 2.01 18.19 10.92
CA GLN A 392 2.48 18.24 9.54
C GLN A 392 2.51 16.85 8.89
N ILE A 393 2.71 16.82 7.58
CA ILE A 393 3.01 15.61 6.80
C ILE A 393 4.46 15.72 6.34
N SER A 394 5.28 14.73 6.69
CA SER A 394 6.68 14.64 6.26
C SER A 394 6.84 13.65 5.12
N PHE A 395 7.82 13.91 4.26
CA PHE A 395 8.27 13.02 3.20
C PHE A 395 9.69 12.54 3.51
N SER A 396 9.89 11.23 3.52
CA SER A 396 11.20 10.59 3.64
C SER A 396 11.45 9.67 2.45
N MET A 397 12.69 9.62 1.99
CA MET A 397 13.13 8.71 0.94
C MET A 397 14.39 7.99 1.38
N PHE A 398 14.44 6.68 1.17
CA PHE A 398 15.57 5.83 1.57
C PHE A 398 15.69 4.64 0.62
N THR A 399 16.87 4.04 0.55
CA THR A 399 17.18 2.91 -0.33
C THR A 399 17.04 1.58 0.39
N LEU A 400 16.98 0.48 -0.36
CA LEU A 400 17.10 -0.86 0.23
C LEU A 400 18.42 -1.04 0.99
N HIS A 401 19.50 -0.40 0.53
CA HIS A 401 20.76 -0.41 1.27
C HIS A 401 20.59 0.21 2.67
N ASP A 402 19.94 1.36 2.78
CA ASP A 402 19.67 2.01 4.06
C ASP A 402 18.82 1.10 4.98
N VAL A 403 17.78 0.46 4.43
CA VAL A 403 16.94 -0.50 5.17
C VAL A 403 17.80 -1.64 5.71
N LEU A 404 18.62 -2.28 4.88
CA LEU A 404 19.42 -3.44 5.26
C LEU A 404 20.57 -3.11 6.22
N GLN A 405 21.08 -1.87 6.19
CA GLN A 405 22.09 -1.41 7.16
C GLN A 405 21.47 -1.13 8.54
N ASN A 406 20.25 -0.60 8.58
CA ASN A 406 19.60 -0.22 9.83
C ASN A 406 18.73 -1.32 10.43
N ILE A 407 18.33 -2.31 9.64
CA ILE A 407 17.60 -3.50 10.09
C ILE A 407 18.57 -4.69 10.10
N PRO A 408 19.05 -5.15 11.27
CA PRO A 408 19.89 -6.33 11.31
C PRO A 408 19.09 -7.56 10.86
N LEU A 409 19.41 -8.08 9.68
CA LEU A 409 18.97 -9.40 9.23
C LEU A 409 19.64 -10.46 10.12
N THR A 410 19.17 -10.63 11.35
CA THR A 410 19.51 -11.84 12.09
C THR A 410 18.87 -12.99 11.35
N ALA A 411 19.70 -13.84 10.75
CA ALA A 411 19.26 -15.07 10.11
C ALA A 411 18.36 -15.82 11.12
N ALA A 412 17.07 -15.87 10.82
CA ALA A 412 16.11 -16.68 11.55
C ALA A 412 16.42 -18.15 11.25
N ALA A 413 17.52 -18.67 11.81
CA ALA A 413 17.74 -20.09 11.86
C ALA A 413 16.65 -20.71 12.75
N PRO A 414 16.01 -21.82 12.34
CA PRO A 414 15.04 -22.50 13.18
C PRO A 414 15.72 -22.85 14.50
N ARG A 415 15.18 -22.38 15.62
CA ARG A 415 15.63 -22.83 16.94
C ARG A 415 15.24 -24.29 17.09
N HIS A 416 16.12 -25.21 16.69
CA HIS A 416 16.00 -26.62 17.03
C HIS A 416 15.86 -26.74 18.56
N GLY A 417 14.76 -27.36 18.97
CA GLY A 417 14.32 -27.43 20.36
C GLY A 417 15.39 -27.97 21.29
N ARG A 418 15.76 -27.18 22.30
CA ARG A 418 16.33 -27.73 23.53
C ARG A 418 15.16 -28.23 24.38
N GLY A 419 15.06 -29.54 24.50
CA GLY A 419 14.07 -30.24 25.33
C GLY A 419 14.10 -29.82 26.81
N PRO A 420 13.05 -30.13 27.57
CA PRO A 420 12.85 -29.58 28.89
C PRO A 420 13.87 -30.13 29.90
N ALA A 421 14.47 -29.21 30.66
CA ALA A 421 15.33 -29.54 31.78
C ALA A 421 14.52 -30.29 32.86
N ARG A 422 14.96 -31.51 33.17
CA ARG A 422 14.41 -32.35 34.24
C ARG A 422 14.66 -31.70 35.61
N HIS A 423 13.63 -31.15 36.24
CA HIS A 423 13.66 -30.89 37.68
C HIS A 423 13.28 -32.16 38.47
N ARG A 424 14.31 -32.81 39.05
CA ARG A 424 14.14 -33.85 40.06
C ARG A 424 13.86 -33.21 41.43
N GLY A 425 12.61 -33.36 41.88
CA GLY A 425 12.25 -33.83 43.22
C GLY A 425 12.48 -32.92 44.44
N LYS A 426 11.38 -32.59 45.13
CA LYS A 426 11.18 -32.96 46.54
C LYS A 426 9.69 -33.01 46.88
N ARG A 427 9.21 -34.22 47.17
CA ARG A 427 7.89 -34.52 47.75
C ARG A 427 7.80 -33.91 49.15
N ARG A 428 6.69 -33.21 49.46
CA ARG A 428 6.06 -33.21 50.79
C ARG A 428 4.55 -33.36 50.63
N ARG A 429 3.99 -34.20 51.51
CA ARG A 429 2.64 -34.77 51.50
C ARG A 429 1.64 -33.89 52.27
N ARG A 430 0.38 -33.91 51.78
CA ARG A 430 -0.93 -33.77 52.48
C ARG A 430 -1.22 -32.40 53.10
N SER A 431 -2.42 -31.82 53.02
CA SER A 431 -3.78 -32.40 53.13
C SER A 431 -4.85 -31.52 52.47
N CYS A 432 -5.95 -32.15 52.03
CA CYS A 432 -7.21 -31.52 51.63
C CYS A 432 -7.87 -30.74 52.78
N PHE A 433 -8.59 -29.67 52.46
CA PHE A 433 -9.95 -29.42 52.99
C PHE A 433 -10.73 -28.60 51.96
N ILE A 434 -11.97 -29.07 51.71
CA ILE A 434 -13.03 -28.39 50.98
C ILE A 434 -13.70 -27.42 51.96
N SER A 435 -13.99 -26.20 51.49
CA SER A 435 -15.24 -25.45 51.66
C SER A 435 -15.27 -24.34 50.61
#